data_AF-A0A8S2ZYM3-F1
#
_entry.id   AF-A0A8S2ZYM3-F1
#
_cell.length_a   1.000
_cell.length_b   1.000
_cell.length_c   1.000
_cell.angle_alpha   90.00
_cell.angle_beta   90.00
_cell.angle_gamma   90.00
#
_symmetry.space_group_name_H-M   'P 1'
#
loop_
_entity.id
_entity.type
_entity.pdbx_description
1 polymer ?
#
loop_
_entity_poly.entity_id
_entity_poly.type
_entity_poly.pdbx_seq_one_letter_code
_entity_poly.pdbx_strand_id
1 'polypeptide(L)'
;MPQPDRILLVVSILEGRNFPSQPSSQLTVDAKFDGEILTTDPVDFTSTPDINQELAWELDKKTFQQHKLQRSVIKCNAYTTTSSGQRESLGYFMIDIRPLNTTQKIRWHHLLQTKYPKLKSEFSICAYIEDDQSTRSASATLKTSKTPSTTGVSSASSASRSKYLQPVLLEDKGYYQLGADVSSAEIFGLSITIRSAKNLIHTTNTKQKTICDRKSFKIDYTHLNQNNCIL
;
A
#
# COMPACT_ATOMS: atom_id res chain seq x y z
N MET A 1 -29.26 22.11 1.79
CA MET A 1 -28.22 22.01 0.74
C MET A 1 -27.71 20.58 0.74
N PRO A 2 -27.76 19.83 -0.36
CA PRO A 2 -27.12 18.52 -0.41
C PRO A 2 -25.61 18.71 -0.23
N GLN A 3 -25.02 17.92 0.68
CA GLN A 3 -23.58 17.93 0.91
C GLN A 3 -22.89 17.37 -0.34
N PRO A 4 -21.79 17.98 -0.84
CA PRO A 4 -21.10 17.44 -2.00
C PRO A 4 -20.58 16.04 -1.67
N ASP A 5 -20.81 15.09 -2.58
CA ASP A 5 -20.22 13.75 -2.51
C ASP A 5 -18.70 13.90 -2.65
N ARG A 6 -18.01 13.82 -1.51
CA ARG A 6 -16.55 13.95 -1.39
C ARG A 6 -15.86 12.62 -1.65
N ILE A 7 -14.72 12.70 -2.31
CA ILE A 7 -13.82 11.59 -2.54
C ILE A 7 -12.40 12.00 -2.15
N LEU A 8 -11.58 11.01 -1.78
CA LEU A 8 -10.14 11.18 -1.62
C LEU A 8 -9.43 10.50 -2.79
N LEU A 9 -8.63 11.28 -3.51
CA LEU A 9 -7.69 10.75 -4.48
C LEU A 9 -6.38 10.44 -3.76
N VAL A 10 -6.07 9.15 -3.58
CA VAL A 10 -4.92 8.70 -2.79
C VAL A 10 -3.83 8.18 -3.70
N VAL A 11 -2.59 8.60 -3.45
CA VAL A 11 -1.36 8.11 -4.08
C VAL A 11 -0.42 7.64 -2.98
N SER A 12 -0.28 6.32 -2.85
CA SER A 12 0.69 5.67 -1.96
C SER A 12 2.00 5.43 -2.72
N ILE A 13 3.06 6.09 -2.28
CA ILE A 13 4.43 5.91 -2.77
C ILE A 13 5.11 4.92 -1.84
N LEU A 14 5.33 3.69 -2.32
CA LEU A 14 5.75 2.57 -1.47
C LEU A 14 7.28 2.49 -1.38
N GLU A 15 7.92 2.13 -2.49
CA GLU A 15 9.36 1.88 -2.53
C GLU A 15 9.95 2.30 -3.88
N GLY A 16 11.26 2.54 -3.90
CA GLY A 16 12.03 2.72 -5.12
C GLY A 16 12.93 1.53 -5.42
N ARG A 17 13.39 1.42 -6.67
CA ARG A 17 14.46 0.49 -7.05
C ARG A 17 15.36 1.07 -8.14
N ASN A 18 16.56 0.49 -8.26
CA ASN A 18 17.58 0.92 -9.22
C ASN A 18 17.99 2.39 -9.04
N PHE A 19 18.06 2.87 -7.81
CA PHE A 19 18.63 4.18 -7.49
C PHE A 19 20.14 4.07 -7.22
N PRO A 20 20.92 5.16 -7.42
CA PRO A 20 22.26 5.20 -6.87
C PRO A 20 22.18 5.31 -5.34
N SER A 21 23.05 4.59 -4.64
CA SER A 21 23.20 4.77 -3.20
C SER A 21 24.07 5.98 -2.94
N GLN A 22 23.54 6.99 -2.24
CA GLN A 22 24.33 8.12 -1.75
C GLN A 22 24.17 8.23 -0.24
N PRO A 23 25.20 7.81 0.52
CA PRO A 23 25.21 8.02 1.96
C PRO A 23 25.02 9.51 2.26
N SER A 24 24.27 9.84 3.33
CA SER A 24 24.01 11.21 3.82
C SER A 24 23.12 12.12 2.94
N SER A 25 22.56 11.59 1.85
CA SER A 25 21.52 12.28 1.08
C SER A 25 20.14 11.74 1.46
N GLN A 26 19.13 12.60 1.45
CA GLN A 26 17.74 12.24 1.68
C GLN A 26 16.92 12.38 0.39
N LEU A 27 15.96 11.50 0.18
CA LEU A 27 15.01 11.50 -0.92
C LEU A 27 13.67 12.08 -0.46
N THR A 28 13.11 12.98 -1.27
CA THR A 28 11.72 13.46 -1.13
C THR A 28 11.00 13.40 -2.47
N VAL A 29 9.68 13.19 -2.45
CA VAL A 29 8.85 13.23 -3.66
C VAL A 29 7.74 14.26 -3.50
N ASP A 30 7.69 15.24 -4.39
CA ASP A 30 6.62 16.22 -4.48
C ASP A 30 5.60 15.75 -5.52
N ALA A 31 4.37 15.46 -5.09
CA ALA A 31 3.25 15.18 -5.98
C ALA A 31 2.39 16.43 -6.13
N LYS A 32 2.17 16.84 -7.38
CA LYS A 32 1.35 18.00 -7.74
C LYS A 32 0.08 17.57 -8.44
N PHE A 33 -1.06 18.00 -7.92
CA PHE A 33 -2.37 17.80 -8.52
C PHE A 33 -3.24 19.05 -8.27
N ASP A 34 -3.97 19.49 -9.30
CA ASP A 34 -4.88 20.65 -9.25
C ASP A 34 -4.30 21.94 -8.62
N GLY A 35 -3.00 22.17 -8.78
CA GLY A 35 -2.31 23.33 -8.22
C GLY A 35 -1.78 23.14 -6.80
N GLU A 36 -2.26 22.12 -6.08
CA GLU A 36 -1.77 21.72 -4.77
C GLU A 36 -0.56 20.78 -4.88
N ILE A 37 0.39 20.94 -3.96
CA ILE A 37 1.60 20.11 -3.87
C ILE A 37 1.63 19.46 -2.49
N LEU A 38 1.71 18.14 -2.48
CA LEU A 38 1.96 17.35 -1.28
C LEU A 38 3.35 16.71 -1.41
N THR A 39 4.09 16.70 -0.30
CA THR A 39 5.48 16.25 -0.27
C THR A 39 5.61 15.12 0.74
N THR A 40 6.34 14.08 0.38
CA THR A 40 6.71 13.02 1.33
C THR A 40 7.74 13.51 2.34
N ASP A 41 7.79 12.88 3.51
CA ASP A 41 8.89 13.10 4.44
C ASP A 41 10.23 12.65 3.82
N PRO A 42 11.36 13.23 4.28
CA PRO A 42 12.68 12.81 3.82
C PRO A 42 13.01 11.38 4.27
N VAL A 43 13.42 10.54 3.32
CA VAL A 43 13.90 9.17 3.58
C VAL A 43 15.34 8.98 3.11
N ASP A 44 16.05 7.98 3.59
CA ASP A 44 17.44 7.75 3.19
C ASP A 44 17.57 7.42 1.69
N PHE A 45 18.52 8.07 1.01
CA PHE A 45 18.73 7.86 -0.43
C PHE A 45 19.62 6.64 -0.72
N THR A 46 19.00 5.46 -0.63
CA THR A 46 19.62 4.16 -0.90
C THR A 46 19.29 3.66 -2.32
N SER A 47 19.80 2.48 -2.69
CA SER A 47 19.46 1.85 -3.98
C SER A 47 17.99 1.42 -4.10
N THR A 48 17.36 1.17 -2.95
CA THR A 48 15.97 0.74 -2.80
C THR A 48 15.33 1.55 -1.66
N PRO A 49 15.02 2.84 -1.88
CA PRO A 49 14.48 3.70 -0.84
C PRO A 49 13.09 3.22 -0.43
N ASP A 50 12.88 3.10 0.88
CA ASP A 50 11.59 2.71 1.47
C ASP A 50 10.84 3.97 1.91
N ILE A 51 9.68 4.24 1.31
CA ILE A 51 8.94 5.49 1.48
C ILE A 51 7.66 5.23 2.27
N ASN A 52 6.81 4.32 1.81
CA ASN A 52 5.53 3.93 2.43
C ASN A 52 4.69 5.11 2.92
N GLN A 53 4.49 6.13 2.06
CA GLN A 53 3.71 7.32 2.38
C GLN A 53 2.55 7.53 1.43
N GLU A 54 1.45 8.06 1.96
CA GLU A 54 0.23 8.34 1.20
C GLU A 54 0.00 9.84 1.09
N LEU A 55 -0.23 10.29 -0.14
CA LEU A 55 -0.55 11.67 -0.46
C LEU A 55 -1.99 11.69 -0.97
N ALA A 56 -2.85 12.48 -0.33
CA ALA A 56 -4.28 12.46 -0.58
C ALA A 56 -4.83 13.86 -0.88
N TRP A 57 -5.62 13.98 -1.95
CA TRP A 57 -6.35 15.20 -2.30
C TRP A 57 -7.84 14.98 -2.11
N GLU A 58 -8.50 15.93 -1.45
CA GLU A 58 -9.95 15.95 -1.32
C GLU A 58 -10.57 16.60 -2.57
N LEU A 59 -11.53 15.90 -3.18
CA LEU A 59 -12.19 16.36 -4.40
C LEU A 59 -13.69 16.09 -4.32
N ASP A 60 -14.47 16.90 -5.03
CA ASP A 60 -15.85 16.54 -5.33
C ASP A 60 -15.89 15.49 -6.42
N LYS A 61 -16.86 14.57 -6.34
CA LYS A 61 -17.09 13.54 -7.36
C LYS A 61 -17.25 14.13 -8.77
N LYS A 62 -17.88 15.30 -8.91
CA LYS A 62 -18.04 16.00 -10.19
C LYS A 62 -16.71 16.49 -10.75
N THR A 63 -15.92 17.17 -9.92
CA THR A 63 -14.58 17.67 -10.28
C THR A 63 -13.67 16.51 -10.69
N PHE A 64 -13.73 15.40 -9.98
CA PHE A 64 -12.99 14.20 -10.36
C PHE A 64 -13.36 13.64 -11.73
N GLN A 65 -14.66 13.55 -12.06
CA GLN A 65 -15.10 13.13 -13.40
C GLN A 65 -14.61 14.11 -14.48
N GLN A 66 -14.61 15.41 -14.19
CA GLN A 66 -14.08 16.43 -15.08
C GLN A 66 -12.58 16.22 -15.32
N HIS A 67 -11.79 16.00 -14.28
CA HIS A 67 -10.37 15.70 -14.43
C HIS A 67 -10.13 14.42 -15.25
N LYS A 68 -10.93 13.37 -15.05
CA LYS A 68 -10.88 12.16 -15.91
C LYS A 68 -11.11 12.49 -17.38
N LEU A 69 -12.11 13.31 -17.69
CA LEU A 69 -12.41 13.73 -19.06
C LEU A 69 -11.26 14.53 -19.67
N GLN A 70 -10.67 15.44 -18.88
CA GLN A 70 -9.53 16.27 -19.26
C GLN A 70 -8.20 15.52 -19.31
N ARG A 71 -8.17 14.25 -18.87
CA ARG A 71 -6.95 13.43 -18.76
C ARG A 71 -5.90 14.10 -17.88
N SER A 72 -6.32 14.76 -16.79
CA SER A 72 -5.38 15.37 -15.85
C SER A 72 -4.44 14.29 -15.29
N VAL A 73 -3.21 14.69 -15.00
CA VAL A 73 -2.18 13.80 -14.45
C VAL A 73 -1.71 14.34 -13.12
N ILE A 74 -1.32 13.45 -12.21
CA ILE A 74 -0.57 13.81 -11.02
C ILE A 74 0.90 13.78 -11.41
N LYS A 75 1.59 14.92 -11.30
CA LYS A 75 3.01 15.01 -11.61
C LYS A 75 3.81 14.86 -10.32
N CYS A 76 4.62 13.81 -10.24
CA CYS A 76 5.47 13.51 -9.09
C CYS A 76 6.93 13.81 -9.45
N ASN A 77 7.56 14.76 -8.76
CA ASN A 77 8.98 15.08 -8.94
C ASN A 77 9.76 14.52 -7.75
N ALA A 78 10.82 13.77 -8.03
CA ALA A 78 11.71 13.25 -7.02
C ALA A 78 12.93 14.18 -6.85
N TYR A 79 13.31 14.40 -5.60
CA TYR A 79 14.43 15.26 -5.24
C TYR A 79 15.36 14.57 -4.25
N THR A 80 16.64 14.85 -4.37
CA THR A 80 17.62 14.52 -3.33
C THR A 80 18.02 15.79 -2.60
N THR A 81 18.12 15.72 -1.28
CA THR A 81 18.66 16.77 -0.43
C THR A 81 19.96 16.28 0.18
N THR A 82 21.07 16.92 -0.16
CA THR A 82 22.38 16.58 0.41
C THR A 82 22.51 17.10 1.84
N SER A 83 23.49 16.62 2.60
CA SER A 83 23.82 17.13 3.94
C SER A 83 24.09 18.64 4.01
N SER A 84 24.47 19.27 2.90
CA SER A 84 24.62 20.73 2.77
C SER A 84 23.29 21.48 2.62
N GLY A 85 22.14 20.79 2.63
CA GLY A 85 20.80 21.36 2.44
C GLY A 85 20.45 21.70 0.99
N GLN A 86 21.32 21.38 0.03
CA GLN A 86 21.03 21.60 -1.39
C GLN A 86 20.03 20.58 -1.91
N ARG A 87 18.91 21.07 -2.47
CA ARG A 87 17.85 20.25 -3.08
C ARG A 87 18.08 20.14 -4.58
N GLU A 88 18.29 18.93 -5.07
CA GLU A 88 18.54 18.64 -6.48
C GLU A 88 17.45 17.75 -7.07
N SER A 89 17.04 18.03 -8.32
CA SER A 89 16.03 17.23 -9.02
C SER A 89 16.63 15.93 -9.55
N LEU A 90 15.99 14.80 -9.20
CA LEU A 90 16.36 13.47 -9.69
C LEU A 90 15.65 13.10 -10.98
N GLY A 91 14.46 13.68 -11.22
CA GLY A 91 13.57 13.38 -12.33
C GLY A 91 12.10 13.40 -11.89
N TYR A 92 11.19 12.94 -12.76
CA TYR A 92 9.76 12.92 -12.45
C TYR A 92 9.04 11.73 -13.07
N PHE A 93 7.85 11.41 -12.57
CA PHE A 93 6.93 10.47 -13.17
C PHE A 93 5.50 11.04 -13.13
N MET A 94 4.61 10.47 -13.94
CA MET A 94 3.23 10.92 -14.03
C MET A 94 2.27 9.77 -13.80
N ILE A 95 1.20 10.03 -13.07
CA ILE A 95 0.11 9.11 -12.80
C ILE A 95 -1.13 9.63 -13.53
N ASP A 96 -1.68 8.81 -14.43
CA ASP A 96 -2.95 9.11 -15.09
C ASP A 96 -4.10 8.77 -14.15
N ILE A 97 -5.03 9.72 -13.98
CA ILE A 97 -6.17 9.56 -13.08
C ILE A 97 -7.34 8.79 -13.70
N ARG A 98 -7.42 8.70 -15.04
CA ARG A 98 -8.50 8.00 -15.74
C ARG A 98 -8.73 6.57 -15.26
N PRO A 99 -7.68 5.73 -15.14
CA PRO A 99 -7.85 4.36 -14.68
C PRO A 99 -8.11 4.24 -13.18
N LEU A 100 -8.01 5.32 -12.40
CA LEU A 100 -8.16 5.27 -10.95
C LEU A 100 -9.61 4.97 -10.58
N ASN A 101 -9.75 4.09 -9.62
CA ASN A 101 -11.00 3.63 -9.02
C ASN A 101 -10.68 3.17 -7.58
N THR A 102 -11.65 2.58 -6.89
CA THR A 102 -11.48 2.08 -5.52
C THR A 102 -10.55 0.85 -5.42
N THR A 103 -10.20 0.22 -6.54
CA THR A 103 -9.27 -0.91 -6.56
C THR A 103 -7.83 -0.42 -6.45
N GLN A 104 -7.18 -0.78 -5.36
CA GLN A 104 -5.76 -0.57 -5.16
C GLN A 104 -4.96 -1.47 -6.11
N LYS A 105 -4.13 -0.86 -6.97
CA LYS A 105 -3.24 -1.58 -7.87
C LYS A 105 -1.86 -0.95 -7.88
N ILE A 106 -0.88 -1.74 -7.46
CA ILE A 106 0.54 -1.36 -7.47
C ILE A 106 1.09 -1.43 -8.90
N ARG A 107 1.81 -0.40 -9.32
CA ARG A 107 2.52 -0.33 -10.60
C ARG A 107 3.88 0.33 -10.43
N TRP A 108 4.86 -0.15 -11.20
CA TRP A 108 6.17 0.48 -11.30
C TRP A 108 6.15 1.61 -12.33
N HIS A 109 6.64 2.78 -11.93
CA HIS A 109 6.78 3.96 -12.77
C HIS A 109 8.25 4.33 -12.93
N HIS A 110 8.74 4.31 -14.17
CA HIS A 110 10.08 4.78 -14.49
C HIS A 110 10.23 6.27 -14.26
N LEU A 111 11.38 6.66 -13.72
CA LEU A 111 11.75 8.06 -13.57
C LEU A 111 12.13 8.65 -14.93
N LEU A 112 11.34 9.62 -15.39
CA LEU A 112 11.57 10.37 -16.62
C LEU A 112 12.54 11.52 -16.36
N GLN A 113 13.28 11.90 -17.40
CA GLN A 113 14.29 12.95 -17.35
C GLN A 113 15.24 12.77 -16.14
N THR A 114 15.63 11.52 -15.90
CA THR A 114 16.42 11.19 -14.73
C THR A 114 17.84 11.76 -14.85
N LYS A 115 18.37 12.22 -13.72
CA LYS A 115 19.80 12.57 -13.59
C LYS A 115 20.71 11.36 -13.86
N TYR A 116 20.22 10.14 -13.68
CA TYR A 116 20.99 8.91 -13.79
C TYR A 116 20.46 8.01 -14.92
N PRO A 117 20.59 8.39 -16.21
CA PRO A 117 19.95 7.68 -17.33
C PRO A 117 20.41 6.22 -17.51
N LYS A 118 21.57 5.86 -16.95
CA LYS A 118 22.07 4.48 -16.95
C LYS A 118 21.33 3.59 -15.96
N LEU A 119 20.79 4.18 -14.91
CA LEU A 119 20.03 3.49 -13.87
C LEU A 119 18.56 3.66 -14.23
N LYS A 120 17.89 2.55 -14.55
CA LYS A 120 16.44 2.55 -14.85
C LYS A 120 15.66 2.67 -13.54
N SER A 121 15.83 3.78 -12.84
CA SER A 121 15.23 4.04 -11.54
C SER A 121 13.70 4.07 -11.65
N GLU A 122 13.03 3.42 -10.72
CA GLU A 122 11.58 3.25 -10.72
C GLU A 122 10.99 3.39 -9.32
N PHE A 123 9.76 3.89 -9.23
CA PHE A 123 8.96 3.88 -8.01
C PHE A 123 7.79 2.90 -8.12
N SER A 124 7.52 2.18 -7.05
CA SER A 124 6.32 1.37 -6.84
C SER A 124 5.22 2.25 -6.27
N ILE A 125 4.14 2.40 -7.02
CA ILE A 125 3.05 3.33 -6.71
C ILE A 125 1.73 2.58 -6.67
N CYS A 126 0.93 2.81 -5.64
CA CYS A 126 -0.48 2.47 -5.60
C CYS A 126 -1.28 3.77 -5.70
N ALA A 127 -2.20 3.89 -6.65
CA ALA A 127 -3.08 5.04 -6.74
C ALA A 127 -4.53 4.57 -6.87
N TYR A 128 -5.43 5.20 -6.11
CA TYR A 128 -6.82 4.77 -5.99
C TYR A 128 -7.70 5.90 -5.45
N ILE A 129 -9.00 5.64 -5.31
CA ILE A 129 -9.99 6.60 -4.80
C ILE A 129 -10.69 5.99 -3.59
N GLU A 130 -10.91 6.80 -2.55
CA GLU A 130 -11.76 6.45 -1.42
C GLU A 130 -13.01 7.34 -1.40
N ASP A 131 -14.15 6.78 -1.02
CA ASP A 131 -15.37 7.56 -0.76
C ASP A 131 -15.42 7.93 0.74
N ASP A 132 -15.64 9.21 1.05
CA ASP A 132 -15.64 9.76 2.43
C ASP A 132 -16.75 9.17 3.34
N GLN A 133 -17.74 8.50 2.75
CA GLN A 133 -18.78 7.77 3.51
C GLN A 133 -18.21 6.57 4.28
N SER A 134 -17.09 6.00 3.85
CA SER A 134 -16.48 4.82 4.47
C SER A 134 -15.57 5.16 5.67
N THR A 135 -15.02 6.37 5.72
CA THR A 135 -14.05 6.83 6.74
C THR A 135 -14.73 7.40 7.99
N ARG A 136 -15.97 7.89 7.87
CA ARG A 136 -16.76 8.39 9.01
C ARG A 136 -17.23 7.32 9.98
N SER A 137 -17.32 6.05 9.55
CA SER A 137 -17.68 4.95 10.44
C SER A 137 -16.51 4.43 11.30
N ALA A 138 -15.26 4.80 10.97
CA ALA A 138 -14.07 4.32 11.68
C ALA A 138 -13.51 5.32 12.71
N SER A 139 -13.87 6.61 12.65
CA SER A 139 -13.25 7.68 13.45
C SER A 139 -14.08 8.13 14.67
N ALA A 140 -15.22 7.50 14.94
CA ALA A 140 -16.13 7.90 16.02
C ALA A 140 -16.04 7.04 17.30
N THR A 141 -14.85 6.68 17.81
CA THR A 141 -14.71 6.23 19.22
C THR A 141 -13.34 6.51 19.80
N LEU A 142 -13.00 7.79 19.98
CA LEU A 142 -11.97 8.19 20.96
C LEU A 142 -12.49 9.41 21.73
N LYS A 143 -13.30 9.16 22.76
CA LYS A 143 -13.55 10.12 23.84
C LYS A 143 -13.11 9.50 25.17
N THR A 144 -12.39 10.33 25.90
CA THR A 144 -11.76 10.11 27.19
C THR A 144 -12.78 9.99 28.34
N SER A 145 -12.44 9.17 29.34
CA SER A 145 -12.42 9.49 30.79
C SER A 145 -12.94 8.38 31.73
N LYS A 146 -12.08 8.06 32.71
CA LYS A 146 -12.31 7.71 34.14
C LYS A 146 -12.98 6.37 34.54
N THR A 147 -12.23 5.62 35.37
CA THR A 147 -12.60 4.57 36.36
C THR A 147 -13.65 5.07 37.39
N PRO A 148 -14.39 4.24 38.20
CA PRO A 148 -13.97 2.99 38.89
C PRO A 148 -15.01 1.82 39.11
N SER A 149 -14.48 0.71 39.66
CA SER A 149 -15.04 -0.34 40.58
C SER A 149 -16.06 -1.44 40.17
N THR A 150 -15.54 -2.68 40.11
CA THR A 150 -15.85 -3.95 40.84
C THR A 150 -17.24 -4.66 40.85
N THR A 151 -17.18 -5.94 40.43
CA THR A 151 -17.91 -7.18 40.81
C THR A 151 -19.30 -7.51 40.25
N GLY A 152 -19.41 -8.66 39.55
CA GLY A 152 -20.57 -9.57 39.70
C GLY A 152 -21.19 -10.26 38.48
N VAL A 153 -20.46 -11.16 37.80
CA VAL A 153 -20.90 -12.46 37.20
C VAL A 153 -21.95 -12.49 36.04
N SER A 154 -21.41 -12.80 34.84
CA SER A 154 -21.88 -13.69 33.71
C SER A 154 -23.21 -13.36 33.00
N SER A 155 -23.38 -13.36 31.67
CA SER A 155 -22.73 -14.04 30.52
C SER A 155 -23.31 -13.34 29.26
N ALA A 156 -22.59 -12.85 28.26
CA ALA A 156 -21.79 -13.56 27.27
C ALA A 156 -20.73 -12.60 26.72
N SER A 157 -19.51 -12.77 27.23
CA SER A 157 -18.36 -11.94 26.92
C SER A 157 -17.78 -12.29 25.55
N SER A 158 -17.76 -11.29 24.67
CA SER A 158 -16.53 -10.81 24.02
C SER A 158 -15.35 -11.78 24.10
N ALA A 159 -15.31 -12.75 23.19
CA ALA A 159 -14.07 -13.47 22.91
C ALA A 159 -13.12 -12.49 22.20
N SER A 160 -12.26 -11.88 23.02
CA SER A 160 -10.94 -11.37 22.69
C SER A 160 -10.38 -12.04 21.42
N ARG A 161 -10.57 -11.40 20.26
CA ARG A 161 -9.89 -11.78 19.01
C ARG A 161 -8.44 -11.38 19.14
N SER A 162 -7.66 -12.25 19.77
CA SER A 162 -6.20 -12.20 19.71
C SER A 162 -5.76 -12.45 18.25
N LYS A 163 -5.56 -11.35 17.52
CA LYS A 163 -4.38 -10.94 16.74
C LYS A 163 -3.61 -11.97 15.88
N TYR A 164 -4.20 -13.09 15.49
CA TYR A 164 -3.53 -14.06 14.61
C TYR A 164 -4.44 -14.44 13.43
N LEU A 165 -4.00 -14.08 12.22
CA LEU A 165 -4.64 -14.53 10.98
C LEU A 165 -4.36 -16.03 10.80
N GLN A 166 -5.41 -16.85 10.79
CA GLN A 166 -5.27 -18.27 10.49
C GLN A 166 -5.61 -18.55 9.03
N PRO A 167 -4.74 -19.25 8.28
CA PRO A 167 -5.07 -19.73 6.95
C PRO A 167 -6.12 -20.84 7.03
N VAL A 168 -7.24 -20.65 6.33
CA VAL A 168 -8.30 -21.65 6.18
C VAL A 168 -8.29 -22.16 4.75
N LEU A 169 -8.06 -23.46 4.54
CA LEU A 169 -8.15 -24.08 3.21
C LEU A 169 -9.62 -24.24 2.82
N LEU A 170 -10.02 -23.63 1.70
CA LEU A 170 -11.31 -23.85 1.08
C LEU A 170 -11.16 -24.86 -0.05
N GLU A 171 -11.33 -26.14 0.26
CA GLU A 171 -11.12 -27.26 -0.70
C GLU A 171 -11.96 -27.10 -1.97
N ASP A 172 -13.22 -26.68 -1.83
CA ASP A 172 -14.14 -26.48 -2.96
C ASP A 172 -13.66 -25.41 -3.96
N LYS A 173 -12.81 -24.49 -3.51
CA LYS A 173 -12.33 -23.35 -4.31
C LYS A 173 -10.84 -23.42 -4.63
N GLY A 174 -10.10 -24.34 -4.00
CA GLY A 174 -8.68 -24.57 -4.27
C GLY A 174 -7.74 -23.46 -3.80
N TYR A 175 -8.13 -22.64 -2.82
CA TYR A 175 -7.29 -21.57 -2.27
C TYR A 175 -7.36 -21.50 -0.74
N TYR A 176 -6.36 -20.87 -0.12
CA TYR A 176 -6.33 -20.54 1.30
C TYR A 176 -6.91 -19.14 1.53
N GLN A 177 -7.83 -19.00 2.48
CA GLN A 177 -8.36 -17.73 2.96
C GLN A 177 -7.57 -17.28 4.19
N LEU A 178 -7.14 -16.01 4.18
CA LEU A 178 -6.51 -15.33 5.31
C LEU A 178 -7.41 -14.16 5.73
N GLY A 179 -7.77 -14.08 7.01
CA GLY A 179 -8.65 -13.04 7.53
C GLY A 179 -10.13 -13.44 7.57
N ALA A 180 -10.95 -12.52 8.10
CA ALA A 180 -12.41 -12.71 8.16
C ALA A 180 -13.03 -12.66 6.75
N ASP A 181 -14.31 -13.02 6.64
CA ASP A 181 -15.01 -13.14 5.35
C ASP A 181 -14.88 -11.90 4.46
N VAL A 182 -15.05 -12.13 3.16
CA VAL A 182 -14.84 -11.26 1.98
C VAL A 182 -15.32 -9.80 2.12
N SER A 183 -16.14 -9.49 3.13
CA SER A 183 -16.58 -8.14 3.47
C SER A 183 -15.57 -7.29 4.26
N SER A 184 -14.48 -7.85 4.80
CA SER A 184 -13.44 -7.07 5.50
C SER A 184 -12.26 -6.75 4.58
N ALA A 185 -12.10 -5.47 4.22
CA ALA A 185 -10.93 -4.96 3.52
C ALA A 185 -9.90 -4.48 4.55
N GLU A 186 -9.07 -5.39 5.05
CA GLU A 186 -7.98 -5.09 5.97
C GLU A 186 -6.64 -5.39 5.26
N ILE A 187 -5.66 -4.49 5.39
CA ILE A 187 -4.36 -4.60 4.71
C ILE A 187 -3.42 -5.43 5.58
N PHE A 188 -2.78 -6.44 4.98
CA PHE A 188 -1.80 -7.29 5.66
C PHE A 188 -0.54 -7.49 4.83
N GLY A 189 0.62 -7.47 5.49
CA GLY A 189 1.88 -7.88 4.89
C GLY A 189 1.98 -9.41 4.84
N LEU A 190 2.13 -9.98 3.64
CA LEU A 190 2.34 -11.42 3.44
C LEU A 190 3.76 -11.68 2.95
N SER A 191 4.55 -12.40 3.76
CA SER A 191 5.87 -12.90 3.36
C SER A 191 5.80 -14.41 3.14
N ILE A 192 6.11 -14.86 1.92
CA ILE A 192 6.11 -16.27 1.54
C ILE A 192 7.56 -16.71 1.36
N THR A 193 8.02 -17.65 2.19
CA THR A 193 9.33 -18.28 2.04
C THR A 193 9.16 -19.71 1.54
N ILE A 194 9.72 -20.02 0.37
CA ILE A 194 9.66 -21.36 -0.22
C ILE A 194 10.95 -22.08 0.14
N ARG A 195 10.90 -23.03 1.09
CA ARG A 195 12.08 -23.79 1.54
C ARG A 195 12.60 -24.77 0.48
N SER A 196 11.72 -25.36 -0.30
CA SER A 196 12.07 -26.30 -1.37
C SER A 196 10.89 -26.43 -2.32
N ALA A 197 11.15 -26.44 -3.62
CA ALA A 197 10.16 -26.75 -4.64
C ALA A 197 10.66 -27.95 -5.45
N LYS A 198 9.81 -28.97 -5.63
CA LYS A 198 10.09 -30.13 -6.48
C LYS A 198 8.99 -30.22 -7.54
N ASN A 199 9.35 -30.65 -8.75
CA ASN A 199 8.44 -30.80 -9.89
C ASN A 199 7.77 -29.48 -10.38
N LEU A 200 8.53 -28.39 -10.50
CA LEU A 200 8.07 -27.10 -11.05
C LEU A 200 7.82 -27.12 -12.58
N ILE A 201 7.48 -28.26 -13.16
CA ILE A 201 7.36 -28.45 -14.61
C ILE A 201 6.09 -27.82 -15.20
N HIS A 202 5.28 -27.13 -14.37
CA HIS A 202 4.00 -26.57 -14.78
C HIS A 202 3.68 -25.22 -14.10
N THR A 203 4.67 -24.35 -13.88
CA THR A 203 4.37 -22.94 -13.56
C THR A 203 3.97 -22.22 -14.86
N THR A 204 2.78 -22.51 -15.36
CA THR A 204 2.19 -21.76 -16.46
C THR A 204 1.82 -20.37 -15.99
N ASN A 205 2.44 -19.36 -16.57
CA ASN A 205 2.02 -17.97 -16.49
C ASN A 205 0.71 -17.82 -17.29
N THR A 206 -0.46 -18.07 -16.68
CA THR A 206 -1.73 -17.74 -17.34
C THR A 206 -2.89 -17.55 -16.37
N LYS A 207 -3.66 -16.50 -16.67
CA LYS A 207 -4.99 -16.18 -16.17
C LYS A 207 -5.86 -17.46 -16.10
N GLN A 208 -6.25 -17.85 -14.89
CA GLN A 208 -7.27 -18.83 -14.49
C GLN A 208 -7.65 -19.95 -15.51
N LYS A 209 -7.33 -21.19 -15.16
CA LYS A 209 -8.25 -22.34 -15.31
C LYS A 209 -7.88 -23.46 -14.34
N THR A 210 -8.78 -23.77 -13.41
CA THR A 210 -8.66 -24.92 -12.50
C THR A 210 -8.94 -26.20 -13.29
N ILE A 211 -8.00 -27.16 -13.27
CA ILE A 211 -8.29 -28.58 -13.46
C ILE A 211 -7.43 -29.33 -12.45
N CYS A 212 -8.11 -30.04 -11.56
CA CYS A 212 -7.53 -30.88 -10.53
C CYS A 212 -6.57 -31.90 -11.16
N ASP A 213 -5.29 -31.83 -10.79
CA ASP A 213 -4.45 -33.01 -10.77
C ASP A 213 -3.67 -33.05 -9.46
N ARG A 214 -3.78 -34.19 -8.78
CA ARG A 214 -3.38 -34.39 -7.39
C ARG A 214 -1.87 -34.32 -7.24
N LYS A 215 -1.31 -33.17 -6.86
CA LYS A 215 0.01 -33.10 -6.22
C LYS A 215 0.00 -32.02 -5.13
N SER A 216 -0.11 -32.49 -3.89
CA SER A 216 -0.04 -31.66 -2.69
C SER A 216 1.30 -30.93 -2.62
N PHE A 217 1.27 -29.60 -2.63
CA PHE A 217 2.40 -28.77 -2.21
C PHE A 217 2.28 -28.52 -0.71
N LYS A 218 3.36 -28.79 0.02
CA LYS A 218 3.43 -28.52 1.46
C LYS A 218 4.09 -27.17 1.65
N ILE A 219 3.32 -26.18 2.08
CA ILE A 219 3.84 -24.87 2.45
C ILE A 219 4.08 -24.91 3.95
N ASP A 220 5.35 -25.01 4.35
CA ASP A 220 5.73 -24.84 5.74
C ASP A 220 5.90 -23.33 5.99
N TYR A 221 5.02 -22.74 6.79
CA TYR A 221 5.19 -21.38 7.28
C TYR A 221 5.70 -21.41 8.72
N THR A 222 6.61 -20.51 9.06
CA THR A 222 7.13 -20.34 10.42
C THR A 222 6.70 -18.98 10.94
N HIS A 223 6.04 -18.96 12.10
CA HIS A 223 5.62 -17.72 12.74
C HIS A 223 6.85 -17.08 13.38
N LEU A 224 7.33 -15.96 12.85
CA LEU A 224 8.35 -15.16 13.51
C LEU A 224 7.67 -14.29 14.57
N ASN A 225 7.65 -14.79 15.80
CA ASN A 225 7.35 -13.94 16.95
C ASN A 225 8.52 -12.99 17.17
N GLN A 226 8.30 -11.70 16.99
CA GLN A 226 9.09 -10.70 17.69
C GLN A 226 8.79 -10.85 19.18
N ASN A 227 9.63 -11.61 19.86
CA ASN A 227 10.08 -11.41 21.25
C ASN A 227 11.06 -12.52 21.61
N ASN A 228 12.32 -12.33 21.23
CA ASN A 228 13.47 -12.60 22.11
C ASN A 228 14.74 -12.01 21.49
N CYS A 229 15.34 -11.07 22.23
CA CYS A 229 16.77 -10.83 22.18
C CYS A 229 17.51 -12.12 22.57
N ILE A 230 18.69 -12.34 21.99
CA ILE A 230 19.99 -12.71 22.61
C ILE A 230 20.87 -13.41 21.55
N LEU A 231 22.01 -12.76 21.28
CA LEU A 231 23.23 -13.11 20.51
C LEU A 231 23.11 -13.34 19.00
#